data_AF-A0A9E3BNL2-F1
#
_entry.id   AF-A0A9E3BNL2-F1
#
_cell.length_a   1.000
_cell.length_b   1.000
_cell.length_c   1.000
_cell.angle_alpha   90.00
_cell.angle_beta   90.00
_cell.angle_gamma   90.00
#
_symmetry.space_group_name_H-M   'P 1'
#
loop_
_entity.id
_entity.type
_entity.pdbx_description
1 polymer ?
#
loop_
_entity_poly.entity_id
_entity_poly.type
_entity_poly.pdbx_seq_one_letter_code
_entity_poly.pdbx_strand_id
1 'polypeptide(L)'
;GGDSALTDRLGGLHRTIDQLVRIDPAQEGIRELYDTAYYALQELGERMEAYSLAVEHDPGRLDEIRRRQDLFFRLKTKYGPELADVIETGRKARAELDLIEGGEFELSALQEREREAAAELSRLAGDLSKRRAKAMTALAKEVNVILPELGMAGGRFEAVAVPLGAPGAHGSEEVEFRVSLNKGFDPKPIAQVASGGELARVMLALKTILARLDSVPTLIFDEVDTGIGGRVALQVGDKMREVAGSHQVFAITHLPQIASRAHHHLLVVKQERSGKTTTEVRSLDDGGRVQEIARMLGGDPESAVSLEHARELLERGGVGAAS
;
A
#
# COMPACT_ATOMS: atom_id res chain seq x y z
N GLY A 1 16.14 9.38 94.03
CA GLY A 1 15.59 8.78 95.27
C GLY A 1 16.65 8.84 96.34
N GLY A 2 16.40 9.57 97.42
CA GLY A 2 16.91 9.23 98.75
C GLY A 2 18.00 10.09 99.40
N ASP A 3 18.85 10.81 98.66
CA ASP A 3 19.90 11.64 99.28
C ASP A 3 19.58 13.13 99.12
N SER A 4 19.45 13.85 100.22
CA SER A 4 19.34 15.33 100.25
C SER A 4 20.47 15.94 99.43
N ALA A 5 20.19 16.99 98.63
CA ALA A 5 21.19 17.61 97.77
C ALA A 5 22.45 17.96 98.58
N LEU A 6 23.63 17.82 97.98
CA LEU A 6 24.89 18.11 98.67
C LEU A 6 24.88 19.55 99.24
N THR A 7 24.25 20.47 98.50
CA THR A 7 23.97 21.86 98.90
C THR A 7 23.04 21.98 100.11
N ASP A 8 22.05 21.09 100.29
CA ASP A 8 21.19 21.09 101.49
C ASP A 8 21.96 20.66 102.73
N ARG A 9 22.83 19.65 102.59
CA ARG A 9 23.70 19.16 103.68
C ARG A 9 24.74 20.21 104.06
N LEU A 10 25.32 20.88 103.06
CA LEU A 10 26.23 22.00 103.27
C LEU A 10 25.49 23.17 103.95
N GLY A 11 24.28 23.52 103.53
CA GLY A 11 23.47 24.55 104.19
C GLY A 11 23.21 24.29 105.68
N GLY A 12 23.19 23.02 106.11
CA GLY A 12 23.19 22.64 107.52
C GLY A 12 24.49 22.97 108.26
N LEU A 13 25.63 22.88 107.58
CA LEU A 13 26.97 23.21 108.09
C LEU A 13 27.14 24.72 108.31
N HIS A 14 26.49 25.55 107.48
CA HIS A 14 26.52 27.02 107.61
C HIS A 14 26.07 27.48 109.01
N ARG A 15 25.01 26.87 109.57
CA ARG A 15 24.54 27.19 110.94
C ARG A 15 25.58 26.88 112.02
N THR A 16 26.36 25.82 111.84
CA THR A 16 27.42 25.43 112.78
C THR A 16 28.61 26.39 112.68
N ILE A 17 28.95 26.82 111.47
CA ILE A 17 30.00 27.81 111.22
C ILE A 17 29.60 29.19 111.77
N ASP A 18 28.35 29.60 111.59
CA ASP A 18 27.80 30.84 112.19
C ASP A 18 27.85 30.81 113.72
N GLN A 19 27.58 29.66 114.34
CA GLN A 19 27.71 29.49 115.79
C GLN A 19 29.17 29.58 116.24
N LEU A 20 30.11 29.00 115.48
CA LEU A 20 31.54 29.08 115.76
C LEU A 20 32.04 30.52 115.72
N VAL A 21 31.67 31.28 114.68
CA VAL A 21 32.04 32.70 114.53
C VAL A 21 31.44 33.57 115.65
N ARG A 22 30.22 33.26 116.11
CA ARG A 22 29.61 33.94 117.28
C ARG A 22 30.37 33.73 118.58
N ILE A 23 31.05 32.58 118.75
CA ILE A 23 31.83 32.25 119.94
C ILE A 23 33.26 32.80 119.82
N ASP A 24 33.88 32.67 118.64
CA ASP A 24 35.21 33.17 118.32
C ASP A 24 35.17 34.00 117.01
N PRO A 25 35.05 35.34 117.12
CA PRO A 25 35.04 36.23 115.97
C PRO A 25 36.32 36.19 115.12
N ALA A 26 37.43 35.65 115.64
CA ALA A 26 38.66 35.52 114.85
C ALA A 26 38.55 34.51 113.70
N GLN A 27 37.49 33.69 113.66
CA GLN A 27 37.27 32.65 112.65
C GLN A 27 36.40 33.10 111.46
N GLU A 28 36.12 34.39 111.29
CA GLU A 28 35.32 34.90 110.14
C GLU A 28 35.89 34.44 108.79
N GLY A 29 37.21 34.32 108.65
CA GLY A 29 37.85 33.82 107.43
C GLY A 29 37.45 32.39 107.05
N ILE A 30 37.09 31.53 108.02
CA ILE A 30 36.55 30.19 107.75
C ILE A 30 35.15 30.28 107.14
N ARG A 31 34.34 31.23 107.60
CA ARG A 31 32.99 31.47 107.09
C ARG A 31 33.02 32.01 105.66
N GLU A 32 33.90 32.97 105.38
CA GLU A 32 34.10 33.50 104.02
C GLU A 32 34.53 32.41 103.03
N LEU A 33 35.45 31.52 103.43
CA LEU A 33 35.88 30.38 102.62
C LEU A 33 34.73 29.39 102.38
N TYR A 34 33.96 29.09 103.42
CA TYR A 34 32.79 28.23 103.31
C TYR A 34 31.74 28.81 102.36
N ASP A 35 31.38 30.10 102.51
CA ASP A 35 30.38 30.76 101.67
C ASP A 35 30.82 30.80 100.21
N THR A 36 32.10 31.08 99.96
CA THR A 36 32.68 31.03 98.61
C THR A 36 32.52 29.65 97.99
N ALA A 37 32.87 28.57 98.71
CA ALA A 37 32.73 27.21 98.22
C ALA A 37 31.26 26.79 98.04
N TYR A 38 30.38 27.21 98.96
CA TYR A 38 28.96 26.93 98.92
C TYR A 38 28.29 27.55 97.69
N TYR A 39 28.49 28.84 97.47
CA TYR A 39 27.90 29.54 96.33
C TYR A 39 28.49 29.07 94.99
N ALA A 40 29.78 28.72 94.94
CA ALA A 40 30.37 28.13 93.73
C ALA A 40 29.75 26.77 93.38
N LEU A 41 29.44 25.93 94.38
CA LEU A 41 28.76 24.65 94.16
C LEU A 41 27.29 24.84 93.76
N GLN A 42 26.62 25.84 94.32
CA GLN A 42 25.26 26.20 93.93
C GLN A 42 25.23 26.67 92.47
N GLU A 43 26.12 27.58 92.08
CA GLU A 43 26.23 28.08 90.71
C GLU A 43 26.56 26.96 89.71
N LEU A 44 27.43 26.02 90.08
CA LEU A 44 27.71 24.84 89.26
C LEU A 44 26.45 23.98 89.04
N GLY A 45 25.66 23.76 90.09
CA GLY A 45 24.39 23.06 90.00
C GLY A 45 23.41 23.75 89.06
N GLU A 46 23.22 25.06 89.23
CA GLU A 46 22.36 25.88 88.37
C GLU A 46 22.80 25.85 86.90
N ARG A 47 24.11 25.91 86.61
CA ARG A 47 24.64 25.82 85.25
C ARG A 47 24.44 24.44 84.61
N MET A 48 24.61 23.37 85.37
CA MET A 48 24.38 22.00 84.89
C MET A 48 22.90 21.75 84.60
N GLU A 49 22.00 22.26 85.43
CA GLU A 49 20.56 22.19 85.23
C GLU A 49 20.13 23.02 84.01
N ALA A 50 20.65 24.25 83.86
CA ALA A 50 20.42 25.08 82.69
C ALA A 50 20.90 24.41 81.39
N TYR A 51 22.07 23.77 81.40
CA TYR A 51 22.56 22.99 80.26
C TYR A 51 21.65 21.80 79.95
N SER A 52 21.22 21.05 80.98
CA SER A 52 20.31 19.91 80.81
C SER A 52 18.95 20.32 80.23
N LEU A 53 18.42 21.49 80.62
CA LEU A 53 17.18 22.05 80.10
C LEU A 53 17.33 22.58 78.66
N ALA A 54 18.54 23.02 78.27
CA ALA A 54 18.84 23.50 76.92
C ALA A 54 19.02 22.37 75.88
N VAL A 55 19.22 21.12 76.33
CA VAL A 55 19.27 19.95 75.44
C VAL A 55 17.84 19.57 75.04
N GLU A 56 17.34 20.14 73.94
CA GLU A 56 16.09 19.70 73.31
C GLU A 56 16.27 18.29 72.71
N HIS A 57 15.70 17.29 73.38
CA HIS A 57 15.46 15.98 72.79
C HIS A 57 14.09 15.98 72.13
N ASP A 58 14.06 15.97 70.80
CA ASP A 58 12.86 15.68 70.01
C ASP A 58 13.00 14.29 69.35
N PRO A 59 12.60 13.21 70.07
CA PRO A 59 12.60 11.86 69.52
C PRO A 59 11.74 11.71 68.26
N GLY A 60 10.65 12.47 68.16
CA GLY A 60 9.74 12.42 67.01
C GLY A 60 10.43 12.92 65.74
N ARG A 61 11.16 14.02 65.85
CA ARG A 61 11.97 14.57 64.75
C ARG A 61 13.10 13.64 64.35
N LEU A 62 13.79 13.02 65.31
CA LEU A 62 14.84 12.05 65.03
C LEU A 62 14.31 10.84 64.25
N ASP A 63 13.16 10.31 64.65
CA ASP A 63 12.52 9.19 63.96
C ASP A 63 12.06 9.58 62.55
N GLU A 64 11.56 10.81 62.35
CA GLU A 64 11.23 11.34 61.02
C GLU A 64 12.46 11.37 60.10
N ILE A 65 13.59 11.89 60.61
CA ILE A 65 14.85 11.95 59.85
C ILE A 65 15.34 10.56 59.49
N ARG A 66 15.31 9.60 60.42
CA ARG A 66 15.70 8.20 60.18
C ARG A 66 14.84 7.56 59.09
N ARG A 67 13.51 7.68 59.19
CA ARG A 67 12.59 7.17 58.15
C ARG A 67 12.89 7.74 56.77
N ARG A 68 13.24 9.03 56.71
CA ARG A 68 13.57 9.72 55.45
C ARG A 68 14.92 9.27 54.89
N GLN A 69 15.91 9.03 55.75
CA GLN A 69 17.20 8.47 55.35
C GLN A 69 17.05 7.05 54.80
N ASP A 70 16.27 6.20 55.46
CA ASP A 70 15.98 4.83 55.00
C ASP A 70 15.25 4.82 53.65
N LEU A 71 14.32 5.76 53.44
CA LEU A 71 13.66 5.93 52.15
C LEU A 71 14.68 6.28 51.05
N PHE A 72 15.56 7.26 51.29
CA PHE A 72 16.60 7.62 50.32
C PHE A 72 17.55 6.47 50.05
N PHE A 73 17.95 5.72 51.08
CA PHE A 73 18.81 4.55 50.91
C PHE A 73 18.14 3.50 50.01
N ARG A 74 16.89 3.12 50.29
CA ARG A 74 16.15 2.14 49.47
C ARG A 74 15.99 2.60 48.01
N LEU A 75 15.68 3.87 47.80
CA LEU A 75 15.56 4.44 46.46
C LEU A 75 16.88 4.42 45.70
N LYS A 76 17.98 4.81 46.35
CA LYS A 76 19.32 4.78 45.76
C LYS A 76 19.76 3.35 45.42
N THR A 77 19.55 2.40 46.32
CA THR A 77 19.88 0.98 46.07
C THR A 77 19.14 0.41 44.85
N LYS A 78 17.90 0.85 44.61
CA LYS A 78 17.08 0.34 43.50
C LYS A 78 17.27 1.09 42.17
N TYR A 79 17.51 2.40 42.22
CA TYR A 79 17.43 3.27 41.04
C TYR A 79 18.69 4.13 40.78
N GLY A 80 19.72 4.03 41.63
CA GLY A 80 21.04 4.60 41.32
C GLY A 80 21.84 5.12 42.53
N PRO A 81 23.17 5.16 42.43
CA PRO A 81 24.06 5.48 43.55
C PRO A 81 23.94 6.92 44.07
N GLU A 82 23.36 7.85 43.30
CA GLU A 82 23.05 9.21 43.73
C GLU A 82 21.55 9.54 43.62
N LEU A 83 21.08 10.53 44.39
CA LEU A 83 19.68 10.98 44.30
C LEU A 83 19.33 11.54 42.92
N ALA A 84 20.31 12.11 42.22
CA ALA A 84 20.14 12.56 40.84
C ALA A 84 19.79 11.40 39.90
N ASP A 85 20.45 10.25 40.05
CA ASP A 85 20.20 9.04 39.26
C ASP A 85 18.78 8.49 39.51
N VAL A 86 18.33 8.51 40.77
CA VAL A 86 16.96 8.09 41.14
C VAL A 86 15.92 8.95 40.42
N ILE A 87 16.10 10.28 40.44
CA ILE A 87 15.18 11.22 39.78
C ILE A 87 15.20 11.02 38.27
N GLU A 88 16.39 10.85 37.68
CA GLU A 88 16.54 10.65 36.24
C GLU A 88 15.91 9.32 35.79
N THR A 89 16.07 8.25 36.57
CA THR A 89 15.38 6.97 36.34
C THR A 89 13.87 7.14 36.39
N GLY A 90 13.35 7.94 37.33
CA GLY A 90 11.92 8.27 37.40
C GLY A 90 11.43 9.04 36.17
N ARG A 91 12.21 10.00 35.66
CA ARG A 91 11.88 10.73 34.43
C ARG A 91 11.87 9.82 33.21
N LYS A 92 12.87 8.94 33.06
CA LYS A 92 12.92 7.96 31.98
C LYS A 92 11.74 7.01 32.00
N ALA A 93 11.42 6.44 33.17
CA ALA A 93 10.27 5.57 33.34
C ALA A 93 8.94 6.27 33.03
N ARG A 94 8.80 7.56 33.41
CA ARG A 94 7.62 8.35 33.05
C ARG A 94 7.54 8.58 31.54
N ALA A 95 8.64 8.96 30.89
CA ALA A 95 8.69 9.16 29.45
C ALA A 95 8.39 7.87 28.66
N GLU A 96 8.90 6.72 29.12
CA GLU A 96 8.58 5.41 28.55
C GLU A 96 7.09 5.06 28.72
N LEU A 97 6.52 5.32 29.90
CA LEU A 97 5.09 5.11 30.15
C LEU A 97 4.23 5.99 29.24
N ASP A 98 4.56 7.28 29.12
CA ASP A 98 3.83 8.23 28.27
C ASP A 98 3.88 7.79 26.78
N LEU A 99 5.00 7.22 26.32
CA LEU A 99 5.13 6.67 24.97
C LEU A 99 4.23 5.45 24.75
N ILE A 100 4.13 4.56 25.74
CA ILE A 100 3.27 3.37 25.68
C ILE A 100 1.79 3.77 25.68
N GLU A 101 1.39 4.64 26.62
CA GLU A 101 0.01 5.14 26.74
C GLU A 101 -0.43 5.91 25.48
N GLY A 102 0.46 6.72 24.90
CA GLY A 102 0.22 7.40 23.62
C GLY A 102 0.13 6.43 22.43
N GLY A 103 0.97 5.39 22.42
CA GLY A 103 1.02 4.39 21.35
C GLY A 103 -0.27 3.57 21.21
N GLU A 104 -0.96 3.27 22.31
CA GLU A 104 -2.25 2.56 22.25
C GLU A 104 -3.33 3.41 21.58
N PHE A 105 -3.38 4.71 21.86
CA PHE A 105 -4.32 5.63 21.23
C PHE A 105 -4.02 5.78 19.74
N GLU A 106 -2.75 5.95 19.36
CA GLU A 106 -2.33 6.01 17.96
C GLU A 106 -2.65 4.72 17.20
N LEU A 107 -2.40 3.56 17.80
CA LEU A 107 -2.72 2.26 17.21
C LEU A 107 -4.23 2.11 16.98
N SER A 108 -5.05 2.47 17.97
CA SER A 108 -6.51 2.43 17.82
C SER A 108 -7.00 3.35 16.70
N ALA A 109 -6.44 4.56 16.61
CA ALA A 109 -6.77 5.50 15.54
C ALA A 109 -6.34 4.98 14.15
N LEU A 110 -5.17 4.35 14.05
CA LEU A 110 -4.71 3.74 12.79
C LEU A 110 -5.57 2.54 12.37
N GLN A 111 -5.97 1.69 13.32
CA GLN A 111 -6.88 0.56 13.05
C GLN A 111 -8.25 1.03 12.55
N GLU A 112 -8.78 2.12 13.10
CA GLU A 112 -10.05 2.66 12.61
C GLU A 112 -9.91 3.22 11.19
N ARG A 113 -8.84 3.97 10.92
CA ARG A 113 -8.53 4.46 9.56
C ARG A 113 -8.33 3.33 8.56
N GLU A 114 -7.70 2.23 8.96
CA GLU A 114 -7.55 1.03 8.14
C GLU A 114 -8.92 0.42 7.80
N ARG A 115 -9.81 0.28 8.79
CA ARG A 115 -11.17 -0.23 8.59
C ARG A 115 -11.99 0.66 7.65
N GLU A 116 -11.95 1.97 7.84
CA GLU A 116 -12.61 2.94 6.96
C GLU A 116 -12.08 2.83 5.53
N ALA A 117 -10.76 2.78 5.35
CA ALA A 117 -10.14 2.63 4.04
C ALA A 117 -10.51 1.28 3.38
N ALA A 118 -10.57 0.19 4.14
CA ALA A 118 -10.97 -1.12 3.64
C ALA A 118 -12.46 -1.15 3.22
N ALA A 119 -13.33 -0.50 3.99
CA ALA A 119 -14.74 -0.36 3.65
C ALA A 119 -14.93 0.44 2.35
N GLU A 120 -14.20 1.54 2.19
CA GLU A 120 -14.25 2.36 0.98
C GLU A 120 -13.68 1.62 -0.23
N LEU A 121 -12.57 0.90 -0.07
CA LEU A 121 -12.01 0.04 -1.11
C LEU A 121 -13.02 -1.00 -1.58
N SER A 122 -13.69 -1.69 -0.64
CA SER A 122 -14.71 -2.69 -0.95
C SER A 122 -15.89 -2.09 -1.72
N ARG A 123 -16.36 -0.90 -1.31
CA ARG A 123 -17.43 -0.17 -1.99
C ARG A 123 -17.04 0.21 -3.43
N LEU A 124 -15.86 0.83 -3.60
CA LEU A 124 -15.35 1.24 -4.90
C LEU A 124 -15.09 0.06 -5.82
N ALA A 125 -14.54 -1.03 -5.30
CA ALA A 125 -14.33 -2.26 -6.05
C ALA A 125 -15.68 -2.85 -6.51
N GLY A 126 -16.68 -2.90 -5.64
CA GLY A 126 -18.03 -3.36 -6.01
C GLY A 126 -18.68 -2.50 -7.11
N ASP A 127 -18.50 -1.18 -7.08
CA ASP A 127 -18.97 -0.29 -8.14
C ASP A 127 -18.24 -0.52 -9.47
N LEU A 128 -16.92 -0.77 -9.42
CA LEU A 128 -16.13 -1.14 -10.58
C LEU A 128 -16.60 -2.48 -11.18
N SER A 129 -16.82 -3.51 -10.35
CA SER A 129 -17.30 -4.83 -10.80
C SER A 129 -18.66 -4.73 -11.49
N LYS A 130 -19.60 -3.91 -10.98
CA LYS A 130 -20.90 -3.66 -11.63
C LYS A 130 -20.74 -3.01 -13.01
N ARG A 131 -19.88 -2.01 -13.13
CA ARG A 131 -19.60 -1.33 -14.41
C ARG A 131 -18.95 -2.28 -15.42
N ARG A 132 -18.00 -3.11 -14.95
CA ARG A 132 -17.36 -4.16 -15.75
C ARG A 132 -18.38 -5.18 -16.24
N ALA A 133 -19.25 -5.70 -15.37
CA ALA A 133 -20.28 -6.66 -15.76
C ALA A 133 -21.20 -6.13 -16.88
N LYS A 134 -21.58 -4.85 -16.81
CA LYS A 134 -22.35 -4.19 -17.88
C LYS A 134 -21.55 -4.09 -19.18
N ALA A 135 -20.29 -3.64 -19.11
CA ALA A 135 -19.42 -3.50 -20.28
C ALA A 135 -19.10 -4.85 -20.94
N MET A 136 -18.81 -5.88 -20.14
CA MET A 136 -18.55 -7.25 -20.59
C MET A 136 -19.74 -7.83 -21.34
N THR A 137 -20.96 -7.67 -20.80
CA THR A 137 -22.20 -8.10 -21.47
C THR A 137 -22.40 -7.36 -22.80
N ALA A 138 -22.17 -6.05 -22.83
CA ALA A 138 -22.31 -5.25 -24.05
C ALA A 138 -21.28 -5.67 -25.11
N LEU A 139 -20.00 -5.77 -24.74
CA LEU A 139 -18.93 -6.22 -25.64
C LEU A 139 -19.22 -7.62 -26.18
N ALA A 140 -19.62 -8.56 -25.32
CA ALA A 140 -19.91 -9.91 -25.74
C ALA A 140 -21.08 -9.98 -26.71
N LYS A 141 -22.12 -9.17 -26.51
CA LYS A 141 -23.25 -9.07 -27.45
C LYS A 141 -22.77 -8.61 -28.83
N GLU A 142 -22.00 -7.53 -28.90
CA GLU A 142 -21.52 -6.98 -30.17
C GLU A 142 -20.57 -7.95 -30.89
N VAL A 143 -19.63 -8.57 -30.18
CA VAL A 143 -18.70 -9.55 -30.78
C VAL A 143 -19.46 -10.75 -31.34
N ASN A 144 -20.44 -11.27 -30.59
CA ASN A 144 -21.24 -12.42 -31.02
C ASN A 144 -22.12 -12.14 -32.24
N VAL A 145 -22.42 -10.88 -32.56
CA VAL A 145 -23.08 -10.50 -33.81
C VAL A 145 -22.11 -10.62 -35.00
N ILE A 146 -20.83 -10.29 -34.79
CA ILE A 146 -19.81 -10.27 -35.85
C ILE A 146 -19.23 -11.66 -36.13
N LEU A 147 -19.06 -12.52 -35.12
CA LEU A 147 -18.41 -13.84 -35.29
C LEU A 147 -18.98 -14.70 -36.45
N PRO A 148 -20.32 -14.80 -36.64
CA PRO A 148 -20.87 -15.55 -37.77
C PRO A 148 -20.47 -15.01 -39.14
N GLU A 149 -20.33 -13.70 -39.29
CA GLU A 149 -19.89 -13.05 -40.53
C GLU A 149 -18.43 -13.39 -40.86
N LEU A 150 -17.63 -13.69 -39.83
CA LEU A 150 -16.23 -14.09 -39.97
C LEU A 150 -16.04 -15.61 -40.08
N GLY A 151 -17.10 -16.34 -40.47
CA GLY A 151 -17.06 -17.79 -40.68
C GLY A 151 -17.16 -18.62 -39.40
N MET A 152 -17.45 -18.00 -38.25
CA MET A 152 -17.59 -18.68 -36.95
C MET A 152 -19.07 -18.73 -36.54
N ALA A 153 -19.92 -19.30 -37.38
CA ALA A 153 -21.38 -19.33 -37.16
C ALA A 153 -21.81 -20.09 -35.89
N GLY A 154 -20.99 -21.05 -35.44
CA GLY A 154 -21.16 -21.75 -34.16
C GLY A 154 -20.37 -21.13 -33.01
N GLY A 155 -19.67 -20.02 -33.27
CA GLY A 155 -18.77 -19.38 -32.32
C GLY A 155 -19.51 -18.59 -31.24
N ARG A 156 -18.86 -18.48 -30.09
CA ARG A 156 -19.33 -17.71 -28.95
C ARG A 156 -18.16 -17.05 -28.24
N PHE A 157 -18.24 -15.75 -28.04
CA PHE A 157 -17.37 -14.96 -27.19
C PHE A 157 -18.05 -14.66 -25.86
N GLU A 158 -17.28 -14.75 -24.78
CA GLU A 158 -17.69 -14.39 -23.42
C GLU A 158 -16.56 -13.61 -22.74
N ALA A 159 -16.92 -12.58 -21.98
CA ALA A 159 -15.99 -11.90 -21.08
C ALA A 159 -16.38 -12.26 -19.64
N VAL A 160 -15.43 -12.83 -18.90
CA VAL A 160 -15.65 -13.42 -17.58
C VAL A 160 -14.84 -12.67 -16.53
N ALA A 161 -15.48 -12.36 -15.40
CA ALA A 161 -14.79 -11.88 -14.21
C ALA A 161 -14.32 -13.07 -13.37
N VAL A 162 -13.01 -13.24 -13.23
CA VAL A 162 -12.38 -14.23 -12.36
C VAL A 162 -12.09 -13.57 -11.02
N PRO A 163 -12.79 -13.93 -9.92
CA PRO A 163 -12.59 -13.29 -8.63
C PRO A 163 -11.19 -13.50 -8.09
N LEU A 164 -10.62 -12.46 -7.49
CA LEU A 164 -9.37 -12.53 -6.74
C LEU A 164 -9.66 -12.82 -5.26
N GLY A 165 -8.69 -13.41 -4.56
CA GLY A 165 -8.81 -13.64 -3.11
C GLY A 165 -8.87 -12.36 -2.28
N ALA A 166 -8.30 -11.26 -2.80
CA ALA A 166 -8.40 -9.91 -2.24
C ALA A 166 -8.36 -8.87 -3.37
N PRO A 167 -8.93 -7.66 -3.19
CA PRO A 167 -8.83 -6.59 -4.18
C PRO A 167 -7.38 -6.22 -4.46
N GLY A 168 -6.97 -6.30 -5.72
CA GLY A 168 -5.68 -5.83 -6.20
C GLY A 168 -5.73 -4.37 -6.65
N ALA A 169 -4.61 -3.87 -7.18
CA ALA A 169 -4.52 -2.51 -7.74
C ALA A 169 -5.51 -2.24 -8.89
N HIS A 170 -6.03 -3.30 -9.52
CA HIS A 170 -6.98 -3.22 -10.63
C HIS A 170 -8.39 -3.70 -10.27
N GLY A 171 -8.72 -3.83 -8.98
CA GLY A 171 -10.04 -4.26 -8.50
C GLY A 171 -10.08 -5.70 -7.97
N SER A 172 -11.29 -6.24 -7.81
CA SER A 172 -11.54 -7.53 -7.14
C SER A 172 -11.59 -8.73 -8.09
N GLU A 173 -11.42 -8.51 -9.38
CA GLU A 173 -11.48 -9.56 -10.39
C GLU A 173 -10.49 -9.28 -11.52
N GLU A 174 -10.02 -10.36 -12.13
CA GLU A 174 -9.33 -10.35 -13.42
C GLU A 174 -10.36 -10.57 -14.54
N VAL A 175 -10.31 -9.76 -15.59
CA VAL A 175 -11.22 -9.91 -16.73
C VAL A 175 -10.55 -10.82 -17.76
N GLU A 176 -11.17 -11.98 -18.00
CA GLU A 176 -10.69 -12.96 -18.97
C GLU A 176 -11.64 -13.03 -20.17
N PHE A 177 -11.10 -12.91 -21.37
CA PHE A 177 -11.85 -13.11 -22.61
C PHE A 177 -11.75 -14.56 -23.06
N ARG A 178 -12.91 -15.18 -23.24
CA ARG A 178 -13.06 -16.57 -23.66
C ARG A 178 -13.79 -16.65 -24.98
N VAL A 179 -13.41 -17.62 -25.79
CA VAL A 179 -14.06 -17.92 -27.07
C VAL A 179 -14.21 -19.42 -27.26
N SER A 180 -15.36 -19.81 -27.80
CA SER A 180 -15.59 -21.09 -28.43
C SER A 180 -15.80 -20.84 -29.91
N LEU A 181 -15.11 -21.58 -30.78
CA LEU A 181 -15.14 -21.33 -32.23
C LEU A 181 -16.18 -22.21 -32.94
N ASN A 182 -16.56 -23.31 -32.29
CA ASN A 182 -17.45 -24.33 -32.82
C ASN A 182 -18.56 -24.63 -31.82
N LYS A 183 -19.76 -24.91 -32.33
CA LYS A 183 -20.91 -25.23 -31.51
C LYS A 183 -20.65 -26.49 -30.68
N GLY A 184 -20.99 -26.44 -29.39
CA GLY A 184 -20.89 -27.60 -28.49
C GLY A 184 -19.58 -27.73 -27.72
N PHE A 185 -18.64 -26.80 -27.89
CA PHE A 185 -17.44 -26.70 -27.05
C PHE A 185 -17.56 -25.56 -26.05
N ASP A 186 -17.04 -25.78 -24.84
CA ASP A 186 -16.96 -24.75 -23.81
C ASP A 186 -15.99 -23.63 -24.23
N PRO A 187 -16.33 -22.35 -23.99
CA PRO A 187 -15.41 -21.24 -24.25
C PRO A 187 -14.12 -21.38 -23.45
N LYS A 188 -12.99 -21.22 -24.14
CA LYS A 188 -11.65 -21.25 -23.55
C LYS A 188 -11.00 -19.86 -23.63
N PRO A 189 -10.01 -19.55 -22.77
CA PRO A 189 -9.26 -18.31 -22.90
C PRO A 189 -8.75 -18.12 -24.32
N ILE A 190 -8.83 -16.90 -24.86
CA ILE A 190 -8.42 -16.60 -26.25
C ILE A 190 -6.97 -17.03 -26.52
N ALA A 191 -6.09 -16.93 -25.52
CA ALA A 191 -4.69 -17.36 -25.62
C ALA A 191 -4.52 -18.88 -25.86
N GLN A 192 -5.55 -19.69 -25.62
CA GLN A 192 -5.54 -21.15 -25.81
C GLN A 192 -6.21 -21.58 -27.13
N VAL A 193 -6.58 -20.62 -27.99
CA VAL A 193 -7.12 -20.93 -29.32
C VAL A 193 -6.01 -21.53 -30.20
N ALA A 194 -6.26 -22.72 -30.74
CA ALA A 194 -5.24 -23.51 -31.44
C ALA A 194 -4.97 -23.07 -32.89
N SER A 195 -5.90 -22.37 -33.54
CA SER A 195 -5.79 -21.95 -34.95
C SER A 195 -5.45 -20.45 -35.06
N GLY A 196 -4.29 -20.14 -35.65
CA GLY A 196 -3.82 -18.76 -35.87
C GLY A 196 -4.82 -17.91 -36.65
N GLY A 197 -5.39 -18.45 -37.73
CA GLY A 197 -6.38 -17.74 -38.54
C GLY A 197 -7.72 -17.50 -37.84
N GLU A 198 -8.19 -18.44 -37.01
CA GLU A 198 -9.40 -18.23 -36.22
C GLU A 198 -9.17 -17.15 -35.15
N LEU A 199 -8.01 -17.18 -34.48
CA LEU A 199 -7.62 -16.14 -33.53
C LEU A 199 -7.53 -14.77 -34.20
N ALA A 200 -6.90 -14.68 -35.39
CA ALA A 200 -6.82 -13.43 -36.15
C ALA A 200 -8.20 -12.86 -36.48
N ARG A 201 -9.18 -13.72 -36.83
CA ARG A 201 -10.56 -13.30 -37.08
C ARG A 201 -11.30 -12.89 -35.80
N VAL A 202 -11.09 -13.57 -34.68
CA VAL A 202 -11.63 -13.11 -33.37
C VAL A 202 -11.07 -11.74 -33.00
N MET A 203 -9.76 -11.53 -33.22
CA MET A 203 -9.13 -10.23 -33.00
C MET A 203 -9.67 -9.16 -33.94
N LEU A 204 -9.96 -9.50 -35.20
CA LEU A 204 -10.61 -8.57 -36.14
C LEU A 204 -12.00 -8.17 -35.67
N ALA A 205 -12.82 -9.11 -35.16
CA ALA A 205 -14.12 -8.79 -34.57
C ALA A 205 -13.99 -7.81 -33.40
N LEU A 206 -13.05 -8.09 -32.49
CA LEU A 206 -12.76 -7.20 -31.35
C LEU A 206 -12.30 -5.82 -31.81
N LYS A 207 -11.38 -5.74 -32.78
CA LYS A 207 -10.88 -4.45 -33.31
C LYS A 207 -11.94 -3.69 -34.06
N THR A 208 -12.90 -4.35 -34.71
CA THR A 208 -14.03 -3.66 -35.36
C THR A 208 -14.85 -2.86 -34.34
N ILE A 209 -15.07 -3.43 -33.14
CA ILE A 209 -15.85 -2.79 -32.07
C ILE A 209 -15.00 -1.77 -31.29
N LEU A 210 -13.74 -2.13 -31.01
CA LEU A 210 -12.88 -1.39 -30.10
C LEU A 210 -11.92 -0.42 -30.79
N ALA A 211 -11.86 -0.38 -32.13
CA ALA A 211 -10.90 0.44 -32.87
C ALA A 211 -10.86 1.89 -32.37
N ARG A 212 -12.01 2.52 -32.15
CA ARG A 212 -12.07 3.93 -31.70
C ARG A 212 -11.52 4.17 -30.29
N LEU A 213 -11.36 3.12 -29.50
CA LEU A 213 -10.76 3.15 -28.15
C LEU A 213 -9.29 2.74 -28.18
N ASP A 214 -8.80 2.23 -29.31
CA ASP A 214 -7.42 1.81 -29.47
C ASP A 214 -6.52 3.02 -29.74
N SER A 215 -5.32 2.98 -29.16
CA SER A 215 -4.29 4.01 -29.34
C SER A 215 -3.23 3.60 -30.34
N VAL A 216 -3.20 2.32 -30.74
CA VAL A 216 -2.19 1.77 -31.66
C VAL A 216 -2.61 2.09 -33.09
N PRO A 217 -1.93 2.98 -33.82
CA PRO A 217 -2.40 3.49 -35.11
C PRO A 217 -2.32 2.48 -36.27
N THR A 218 -1.47 1.45 -36.14
CA THR A 218 -1.21 0.48 -37.21
C THR A 218 -1.44 -0.94 -36.72
N LEU A 219 -2.25 -1.69 -37.46
CA LEU A 219 -2.63 -3.07 -37.16
C LEU A 219 -2.17 -3.99 -38.30
N ILE A 220 -1.63 -5.15 -37.93
CA ILE A 220 -1.19 -6.19 -38.86
C ILE A 220 -2.00 -7.45 -38.56
N PHE A 221 -2.76 -7.93 -39.54
CA PHE A 221 -3.47 -9.20 -39.48
C PHE A 221 -2.74 -10.23 -40.34
N ASP A 222 -2.21 -11.25 -39.68
CA ASP A 222 -1.60 -12.41 -40.32
C ASP A 222 -2.59 -13.58 -40.34
N GLU A 223 -2.53 -14.43 -41.36
CA GLU A 223 -3.35 -15.65 -41.54
C GLU A 223 -4.88 -15.48 -41.42
N VAL A 224 -5.39 -14.25 -41.50
CA VAL A 224 -6.83 -13.96 -41.35
C VAL A 224 -7.70 -14.65 -42.41
N ASP A 225 -7.09 -14.99 -43.55
CA ASP A 225 -7.68 -15.63 -44.71
C ASP A 225 -7.56 -17.17 -44.68
N THR A 226 -6.95 -17.73 -43.63
CA THR A 226 -6.79 -19.18 -43.47
C THR A 226 -8.12 -19.88 -43.23
N GLY A 227 -8.41 -20.89 -44.07
CA GLY A 227 -9.58 -21.76 -43.92
C GLY A 227 -10.91 -21.11 -44.30
N ILE A 228 -10.90 -19.98 -45.01
CA ILE A 228 -12.11 -19.28 -45.46
C ILE A 228 -12.09 -19.06 -46.98
N GLY A 229 -13.25 -18.77 -47.54
CA GLY A 229 -13.40 -18.46 -48.96
C GLY A 229 -14.77 -17.86 -49.27
N GLY A 230 -14.94 -17.42 -50.52
CA GLY A 230 -16.22 -16.90 -51.02
C GLY A 230 -16.76 -15.73 -50.18
N ARG A 231 -18.00 -15.89 -49.69
CA ARG A 231 -18.70 -14.83 -48.95
C ARG A 231 -18.01 -14.45 -47.63
N VAL A 232 -17.43 -15.42 -46.92
CA VAL A 232 -16.74 -15.16 -45.64
C VAL A 232 -15.51 -14.29 -45.87
N ALA A 233 -14.75 -14.55 -46.94
CA ALA A 233 -13.59 -13.75 -47.30
C ALA A 233 -13.97 -12.30 -47.66
N LEU A 234 -15.11 -12.08 -48.30
CA LEU A 234 -15.64 -10.73 -48.54
C LEU A 234 -15.96 -10.04 -47.22
N GLN A 235 -16.65 -10.70 -46.30
CA GLN A 235 -17.00 -10.14 -44.98
C GLN A 235 -15.77 -9.80 -44.14
N VAL A 236 -14.72 -10.64 -44.17
CA VAL A 236 -13.43 -10.33 -43.55
C VAL A 236 -12.81 -9.07 -44.16
N GLY A 237 -12.79 -8.96 -45.49
CA GLY A 237 -12.29 -7.78 -46.17
C GLY A 237 -13.09 -6.51 -45.84
N ASP A 238 -14.42 -6.62 -45.74
CA ASP A 238 -15.30 -5.51 -45.36
C ASP A 238 -15.03 -5.05 -43.93
N LYS A 239 -14.83 -5.98 -42.99
CA LYS A 239 -14.49 -5.65 -41.59
C LYS A 239 -13.10 -5.04 -41.46
N MET A 240 -12.13 -5.49 -42.24
CA MET A 240 -10.82 -4.83 -42.33
C MET A 240 -10.93 -3.41 -42.87
N ARG A 241 -11.77 -3.21 -43.88
CA ARG A 241 -12.02 -1.89 -44.46
C ARG A 241 -12.69 -0.95 -43.47
N GLU A 242 -13.62 -1.46 -42.66
CA GLU A 242 -14.26 -0.74 -41.56
C GLU A 242 -13.23 -0.27 -40.53
N VAL A 243 -12.36 -1.18 -40.05
CA VAL A 243 -11.25 -0.84 -39.14
C VAL A 243 -10.31 0.19 -39.78
N ALA A 244 -10.05 0.06 -41.08
CA ALA A 244 -9.18 0.95 -41.84
C ALA A 244 -9.72 2.40 -41.94
N GLY A 245 -10.98 2.65 -41.58
CA GLY A 245 -11.53 4.01 -41.46
C GLY A 245 -10.93 4.82 -40.31
N SER A 246 -10.25 4.18 -39.36
CA SER A 246 -9.61 4.85 -38.22
C SER A 246 -8.16 4.43 -37.98
N HIS A 247 -7.70 3.36 -38.61
CA HIS A 247 -6.39 2.74 -38.40
C HIS A 247 -5.73 2.39 -39.73
N GLN A 248 -4.40 2.30 -39.76
CA GLN A 248 -3.72 1.69 -40.89
C GLN A 248 -3.73 0.16 -40.71
N VAL A 249 -4.33 -0.56 -41.66
CA VAL A 249 -4.44 -2.02 -41.60
C VAL A 249 -3.58 -2.66 -42.69
N PHE A 250 -2.67 -3.55 -42.30
CA PHE A 250 -1.94 -4.44 -43.19
C PHE A 250 -2.48 -5.85 -43.07
N ALA A 251 -2.69 -6.50 -44.21
CA ALA A 251 -2.99 -7.92 -44.31
C ALA A 251 -2.22 -8.51 -45.49
N ILE A 252 -1.68 -9.71 -45.30
CA ILE A 252 -1.12 -10.53 -46.38
C ILE A 252 -2.22 -11.51 -46.76
N THR A 253 -2.61 -11.53 -48.03
CA THR A 253 -3.69 -12.43 -48.46
C THR A 253 -3.46 -12.95 -49.87
N HIS A 254 -3.98 -14.15 -50.10
CA HIS A 254 -4.09 -14.77 -51.42
C HIS A 254 -5.52 -14.74 -51.97
N LEU A 255 -6.49 -14.22 -51.19
CA LEU A 255 -7.89 -14.20 -51.57
C LEU A 255 -8.25 -12.88 -52.29
N PRO A 256 -8.73 -12.93 -53.55
CA PRO A 256 -9.10 -11.72 -54.30
C PRO A 256 -10.21 -10.93 -53.59
N GLN A 257 -11.07 -11.61 -52.83
CA GLN A 257 -12.13 -10.99 -52.05
C GLN A 257 -11.58 -9.99 -51.02
N ILE A 258 -10.53 -10.36 -50.28
CA ILE A 258 -9.92 -9.49 -49.27
C ILE A 258 -9.08 -8.41 -49.95
N ALA A 259 -8.25 -8.78 -50.93
CA ALA A 259 -7.40 -7.83 -51.65
C ALA A 259 -8.21 -6.73 -52.36
N SER A 260 -9.40 -7.06 -52.88
CA SER A 260 -10.30 -6.09 -53.52
C SER A 260 -10.80 -5.00 -52.57
N ARG A 261 -10.78 -5.23 -51.25
CA ARG A 261 -11.25 -4.27 -50.23
C ARG A 261 -10.18 -3.30 -49.76
N ALA A 262 -8.91 -3.53 -50.11
CA ALA A 262 -7.82 -2.66 -49.69
C ALA A 262 -7.88 -1.28 -50.35
N HIS A 263 -7.47 -0.23 -49.62
CA HIS A 263 -7.23 1.10 -50.20
C HIS A 263 -6.04 1.10 -51.15
N HIS A 264 -4.98 0.38 -50.77
CA HIS A 264 -3.75 0.23 -51.53
C HIS A 264 -3.45 -1.26 -51.68
N HIS A 265 -3.03 -1.68 -52.87
CA HIS A 265 -2.69 -3.06 -53.16
C HIS A 265 -1.20 -3.14 -53.49
N LEU A 266 -0.44 -3.81 -52.62
CA LEU A 266 0.98 -4.11 -52.82
C LEU A 266 1.11 -5.52 -53.39
N LEU A 267 1.75 -5.65 -54.54
CA LEU A 267 2.10 -6.95 -55.11
C LEU A 267 3.52 -7.35 -54.72
N VAL A 268 3.65 -8.56 -54.20
CA VAL A 268 4.94 -9.17 -53.86
C VAL A 268 5.31 -10.19 -54.93
N VAL A 269 6.40 -9.95 -55.66
CA VAL A 269 6.90 -10.84 -56.71
C VAL A 269 8.31 -11.32 -56.42
N LYS A 270 8.59 -12.58 -56.74
CA LYS A 270 9.96 -13.11 -56.73
C LYS A 270 10.61 -12.83 -58.09
N GLN A 271 11.79 -12.22 -58.07
CA GLN A 271 12.61 -11.98 -59.25
C GLN A 271 14.00 -12.58 -59.05
N GLU A 272 14.59 -13.10 -60.12
CA GLU A 272 15.98 -13.52 -60.10
C GLU A 272 16.88 -12.35 -60.53
N ARG A 273 17.78 -11.92 -59.65
CA ARG A 273 18.80 -10.90 -59.95
C ARG A 273 20.17 -11.47 -59.63
N SER A 274 21.05 -11.51 -60.63
CA SER A 274 22.43 -12.02 -60.50
C SER A 274 22.50 -13.45 -59.92
N GLY A 275 21.62 -14.35 -60.37
CA GLY A 275 21.58 -15.75 -59.90
C GLY A 275 21.05 -15.94 -58.47
N LYS A 276 20.44 -14.91 -57.86
CA LYS A 276 19.79 -14.98 -56.55
C LYS A 276 18.32 -14.58 -56.65
N THR A 277 17.46 -15.37 -56.00
CA THR A 277 16.05 -15.01 -55.83
C THR A 277 15.94 -13.83 -54.86
N THR A 278 15.38 -12.74 -55.34
CA THR A 278 15.07 -11.51 -54.60
C THR A 278 13.56 -11.28 -54.61
N THR A 279 13.04 -10.64 -53.57
CA THR A 279 11.63 -10.27 -53.48
C THR A 279 11.49 -8.78 -53.78
N GLU A 280 10.67 -8.44 -54.76
CA GLU A 280 10.30 -7.06 -55.07
C GLU A 280 8.85 -6.81 -54.64
N VAL A 281 8.61 -5.64 -54.03
CA VAL A 281 7.27 -5.18 -53.64
C VAL A 281 6.93 -3.95 -54.47
N ARG A 282 5.81 -4.00 -55.18
CA ARG A 282 5.33 -2.89 -56.03
C ARG A 282 3.92 -2.46 -55.65
N SER A 283 3.66 -1.17 -55.62
CA SER A 283 2.30 -0.64 -55.49
C SER A 283 1.59 -0.72 -56.84
N LEU A 284 0.33 -1.19 -56.85
CA LEU A 284 -0.48 -1.30 -58.06
C LEU A 284 -1.36 -0.06 -58.23
N ASP A 285 -1.44 0.44 -59.46
CA ASP A 285 -2.44 1.41 -59.90
C ASP A 285 -3.79 0.71 -60.18
N ASP A 286 -4.83 1.46 -60.54
CA ASP A 286 -6.17 0.89 -60.73
C ASP A 286 -6.20 -0.19 -61.83
N GLY A 287 -5.43 0.00 -62.91
CA GLY A 287 -5.31 -1.00 -63.98
C GLY A 287 -4.60 -2.27 -63.51
N GLY A 288 -3.44 -2.12 -62.85
CA GLY A 288 -2.69 -3.23 -62.28
C GLY A 288 -3.46 -3.98 -61.19
N ARG A 289 -4.30 -3.28 -60.42
CA ARG A 289 -5.21 -3.90 -59.44
C ARG A 289 -6.24 -4.79 -60.12
N VAL A 290 -6.89 -4.35 -61.19
CA VAL A 290 -7.86 -5.18 -61.93
C VAL A 290 -7.19 -6.44 -62.47
N GLN A 291 -6.01 -6.31 -63.08
CA GLN A 291 -5.25 -7.44 -63.61
C GLN A 291 -4.86 -8.43 -62.51
N GLU A 292 -4.38 -7.94 -61.37
CA GLU A 292 -3.96 -8.80 -60.28
C GLU A 292 -5.14 -9.53 -59.63
N ILE A 293 -6.28 -8.85 -59.42
CA ILE A 293 -7.50 -9.50 -58.91
C ILE A 293 -8.01 -10.55 -59.90
N ALA A 294 -7.98 -10.27 -61.21
CA ALA A 294 -8.34 -11.25 -62.25
C ALA A 294 -7.42 -12.48 -62.20
N ARG A 295 -6.11 -12.28 -62.01
CA ARG A 295 -5.13 -13.36 -61.82
C ARG A 295 -5.41 -14.19 -60.56
N MET A 296 -5.74 -13.53 -59.45
CA MET A 296 -6.06 -14.19 -58.18
C MET A 296 -7.36 -15.02 -58.22
N LEU A 297 -8.30 -14.70 -59.12
CA LEU A 297 -9.55 -15.44 -59.29
C LEU A 297 -9.37 -16.84 -59.93
N GLY A 298 -8.20 -17.16 -60.49
CA GLY A 298 -7.85 -18.52 -60.92
C GLY A 298 -8.36 -18.93 -62.32
N GLY A 299 -8.73 -17.95 -63.16
CA GLY A 299 -9.04 -18.14 -64.59
C GLY A 299 -7.94 -17.60 -65.52
N ASP A 300 -8.25 -17.44 -66.81
CA ASP A 300 -7.39 -16.66 -67.72
C ASP A 300 -7.46 -15.18 -67.31
N PRO A 301 -6.36 -14.58 -66.80
CA PRO A 301 -6.35 -13.19 -66.35
C PRO A 301 -6.59 -12.18 -67.49
N GLU A 302 -6.35 -12.59 -68.74
CA GLU A 302 -6.54 -11.74 -69.92
C GLU A 302 -7.97 -11.86 -70.50
N SER A 303 -8.76 -12.83 -70.02
CA SER A 303 -10.14 -13.00 -70.47
C SER A 303 -11.01 -11.83 -70.01
N ALA A 304 -11.85 -11.34 -70.92
CA ALA A 304 -12.81 -10.26 -70.65
C ALA A 304 -13.70 -10.56 -69.43
N VAL A 305 -14.09 -11.83 -69.24
CA VAL A 305 -14.94 -12.27 -68.13
C VAL A 305 -14.22 -12.16 -66.78
N SER A 306 -12.94 -12.54 -66.73
CA SER A 306 -12.13 -12.43 -65.50
C SER A 306 -11.91 -10.98 -65.10
N LEU A 307 -11.65 -10.12 -66.10
CA LEU A 307 -11.47 -8.68 -65.88
C LEU A 307 -12.78 -8.00 -65.45
N GLU A 308 -13.92 -8.41 -65.99
CA GLU A 308 -15.24 -7.91 -65.57
C GLU A 308 -15.56 -8.28 -64.12
N HIS A 309 -15.36 -9.55 -63.74
CA HIS A 309 -15.55 -9.98 -62.36
C HIS A 309 -14.58 -9.28 -61.39
N ALA A 310 -13.33 -9.04 -61.79
CA ALA A 310 -12.36 -8.29 -61.00
C ALA A 310 -12.80 -6.82 -60.78
N ARG A 311 -13.32 -6.16 -61.82
CA ARG A 311 -13.87 -4.81 -61.71
C ARG A 311 -15.08 -4.77 -60.76
N GLU A 312 -15.99 -5.74 -60.87
CA GLU A 312 -17.15 -5.82 -59.99
C GLU A 312 -16.74 -5.96 -58.51
N LEU A 313 -15.73 -6.79 -58.22
CA LEU A 313 -15.19 -6.93 -56.86
C LEU A 313 -14.60 -5.62 -56.34
N LEU A 314 -13.83 -4.90 -57.16
CA LEU A 314 -13.20 -3.63 -56.81
C LEU A 314 -14.23 -2.51 -56.63
N GLU A 315 -15.24 -2.42 -57.49
CA GLU A 315 -16.33 -1.45 -57.38
C GLU A 315 -17.10 -1.63 -56.07
N ARG A 316 -17.47 -2.86 -55.72
CA ARG A 316 -18.12 -3.17 -54.44
C ARG A 316 -17.25 -2.82 -53.24
N GLY A 317 -15.92 -2.81 -53.40
CA GLY A 317 -14.97 -2.33 -52.39
C GLY A 317 -14.87 -0.80 -52.30
N GLY A 318 -15.28 -0.04 -53.32
CA GLY A 318 -15.22 1.42 -53.35
C GLY A 318 -16.41 2.13 -52.67
N VAL A 319 -17.58 1.50 -52.62
CA VAL A 319 -18.86 2.16 -52.25
C VAL A 319 -18.98 2.48 -50.75
N GLY A 320 -18.07 2.02 -49.88
CA GLY A 320 -18.13 2.29 -48.43
C GLY A 320 -17.47 3.58 -47.93
N ALA A 321 -16.83 4.38 -48.80
CA ALA A 321 -16.04 5.56 -48.39
C ALA A 321 -16.71 6.92 -48.68
N ALA A 322 -17.96 6.93 -49.16
CA ALA A 322 -18.71 8.16 -49.44
C ALA A 322 -20.01 8.23 -48.63
N SER A 323 -19.88 8.42 -47.31
CA SER A 323 -20.90 9.01 -46.43
C SER A 323 -20.26 9.52 -45.15
#